data_AF-A0A966WEE8-F1
#
_entry.id   AF-A0A966WEE8-F1
#
_cell.length_a   1.000
_cell.length_b   1.000
_cell.length_c   1.000
_cell.angle_alpha   90.00
_cell.angle_beta   90.00
_cell.angle_gamma   90.00
#
_symmetry.space_group_name_H-M   'P 1'
#
loop_
_entity.id
_entity.type
_entity.pdbx_description
1 polymer ?
#
loop_
_entity_poly.entity_id
_entity_poly.type
_entity_poly.pdbx_seq_one_letter_code
_entity_poly.pdbx_strand_id
1 'polypeptide(L)' 'MELFTDQLTVLPNKDQAFTKRPVRITQDPKTVVNAIGMRYDKKNGVMKLLEKVRVHYEKPIKKTNLNAQPIIQNKNPKK' A
#
# COMPACT_ATOMS: atom_id res chain seq x y z
N MET A 1 2.85 -1.96 -4.49
CA MET A 1 1.43 -2.40 -4.45
C MET A 1 1.33 -3.60 -5.35
N GLU A 2 0.72 -4.67 -4.88
CA GLU A 2 0.56 -5.91 -5.63
C GLU A 2 -0.91 -6.36 -5.59
N LEU A 3 -1.36 -7.02 -6.66
CA LEU A 3 -2.72 -7.54 -6.81
C LEU A 3 -2.64 -9.05 -7.00
N PHE A 4 -3.42 -9.78 -6.21
CA PHE A 4 -3.56 -11.22 -6.27
C PHE A 4 -5.01 -11.57 -6.60
N THR A 5 -5.20 -12.43 -7.60
CA THR A 5 -6.47 -13.00 -8.01
C THR A 5 -6.22 -14.31 -8.76
N ASP A 6 -7.17 -15.22 -8.74
CA ASP A 6 -7.13 -16.48 -9.51
C ASP A 6 -7.31 -16.23 -11.02
N GLN A 7 -8.05 -15.19 -11.39
CA GLN A 7 -8.39 -14.86 -12.77
C GLN A 7 -8.50 -13.35 -12.97
N LEU A 8 -7.86 -12.86 -14.02
CA LEU A 8 -7.94 -11.47 -14.47
C LEU A 8 -8.26 -11.44 -15.97
N THR A 9 -9.28 -10.67 -16.36
CA THR A 9 -9.52 -10.36 -17.77
C THR A 9 -8.91 -9.01 -18.08
N VAL A 10 -8.08 -8.96 -19.14
CA VAL A 10 -7.44 -7.73 -19.59
C VAL A 10 -7.95 -7.40 -20.99
N LEU A 11 -8.32 -6.13 -21.21
CA LEU A 11 -8.71 -5.57 -22.49
C LEU A 11 -7.65 -4.54 -22.91
N PRO A 12 -6.55 -4.94 -23.57
CA PRO A 12 -5.43 -4.06 -23.86
C PRO A 12 -5.83 -2.83 -24.69
N ASN A 13 -6.67 -3.03 -25.72
CA ASN A 13 -7.14 -1.97 -26.61
C ASN A 13 -8.03 -0.92 -25.91
N LYS A 14 -8.48 -1.22 -24.69
CA LYS A 14 -9.33 -0.32 -23.89
C LYS A 14 -8.63 0.19 -22.63
N ASP A 15 -7.37 -0.20 -22.40
CA ASP A 15 -6.65 0.12 -21.17
C ASP A 15 -7.45 -0.24 -19.89
N GLN A 16 -8.14 -1.40 -19.95
CA GLN A 16 -9.01 -1.86 -18.87
C GLN A 16 -8.66 -3.27 -18.44
N ALA A 17 -8.81 -3.55 -17.14
CA ALA A 17 -8.78 -4.90 -16.61
C ALA A 17 -9.92 -5.09 -15.61
N PHE A 18 -10.45 -6.30 -15.49
CA PHE A 18 -11.49 -6.59 -14.53
C PHE A 18 -11.49 -8.05 -14.11
N THR A 19 -12.09 -8.30 -12.95
CA THR A 19 -12.39 -9.64 -12.47
C THR A 19 -13.67 -9.62 -11.65
N LYS A 20 -14.36 -10.76 -11.60
CA LYS A 20 -15.50 -11.00 -10.69
C LYS A 20 -15.10 -11.88 -9.50
N ARG A 21 -13.84 -12.32 -9.47
CA ARG A 21 -13.30 -13.26 -8.49
C ARG A 21 -12.78 -12.54 -7.24
N PRO A 22 -12.48 -13.27 -6.15
CA PRO A 22 -11.83 -12.70 -5.00
C PRO A 22 -10.51 -12.01 -5.38
N VAL A 23 -10.29 -10.82 -4.84
CA VAL A 23 -9.05 -10.07 -5.01
C VAL A 23 -8.44 -9.77 -3.65
N ARG A 24 -7.12 -9.86 -3.58
CA ARG A 24 -6.31 -9.37 -2.46
C ARG A 24 -5.30 -8.38 -2.98
N ILE A 25 -5.23 -7.22 -2.35
CA ILE A 25 -4.28 -6.16 -2.67
C ILE A 25 -3.38 -5.95 -1.45
N THR A 26 -2.08 -5.90 -1.67
CA THR A 26 -1.08 -5.57 -0.64
C THR A 26 -0.37 -4.26 -0.99
N GLN A 27 -0.13 -3.43 0.01
CA GLN A 27 0.62 -2.19 -0.15
C GLN A 27 1.47 -1.94 1.10
N ASP A 28 2.73 -1.55 0.90
CA ASP A 28 3.62 -1.16 1.99
C ASP A 28 3.08 0.07 2.75
N PRO A 29 3.23 0.16 4.08
CA PRO A 29 3.99 -0.76 4.93
C PRO A 29 3.27 -2.09 5.22
N LYS A 30 1.97 -2.09 5.49
CA LYS A 30 1.17 -3.28 5.83
C LYS A 30 -0.33 -3.04 5.61
N THR A 31 -0.69 -2.52 4.45
CA THR A 31 -2.09 -2.38 4.04
C THR A 31 -2.50 -3.64 3.28
N VAL A 32 -3.61 -4.25 3.69
CA VAL A 32 -4.23 -5.38 2.99
C VAL A 32 -5.68 -5.05 2.69
N VAL A 33 -6.07 -5.17 1.43
CA VAL A 33 -7.46 -5.01 0.99
C VAL A 33 -7.95 -6.33 0.40
N ASN A 34 -9.09 -6.82 0.88
CA ASN A 34 -9.77 -7.98 0.34
C ASN A 34 -11.12 -7.54 -0.23
N ALA A 35 -11.50 -8.01 -1.40
CA ALA A 35 -12.80 -7.74 -2.01
C ALA A 35 -13.23 -8.88 -2.94
N ILE A 36 -14.49 -8.83 -3.38
CA ILE A 36 -15.00 -9.65 -4.48
C ILE A 36 -15.18 -8.74 -5.70
N GLY A 37 -14.45 -9.06 -6.76
CA GLY A 37 -14.47 -8.33 -8.01
C GLY A 37 -13.75 -6.98 -7.98
N MET A 38 -13.22 -6.62 -9.15
CA MET A 38 -12.47 -5.38 -9.36
C MET A 38 -12.61 -4.92 -10.81
N ARG A 39 -12.58 -3.59 -11.01
CA ARG A 39 -12.38 -2.95 -12.32
C ARG A 39 -11.23 -1.96 -12.22
N TYR A 40 -10.30 -2.05 -13.16
CA TYR A 40 -9.18 -1.14 -13.30
C TYR A 40 -9.30 -0.39 -14.62
N ASP A 41 -9.30 0.93 -14.52
CA ASP A 41 -9.23 1.87 -15.63
C ASP A 41 -7.83 2.50 -15.59
N LYS A 42 -6.94 2.02 -16.47
CA LYS A 42 -5.55 2.46 -16.53
C LYS A 42 -5.44 3.89 -17.04
N LYS A 43 -6.33 4.31 -17.95
CA LYS A 43 -6.33 5.67 -18.51
C LYS A 43 -6.55 6.72 -17.44
N ASN A 44 -7.47 6.44 -16.51
CA ASN A 44 -7.77 7.34 -15.39
C ASN A 44 -6.97 7.02 -14.12
N GLY A 45 -6.22 5.91 -14.09
CA GLY A 45 -5.50 5.44 -12.89
C GLY A 45 -6.43 5.02 -11.76
N VAL A 46 -7.68 4.62 -12.05
CA VAL A 46 -8.70 4.33 -11.04
C VAL A 46 -8.94 2.83 -10.94
N MET A 47 -8.85 2.29 -9.72
CA MET A 47 -9.26 0.94 -9.39
C MET A 47 -10.52 0.96 -8.51
N LYS A 48 -11.59 0.32 -8.96
CA LYS A 48 -12.85 0.16 -8.23
C LYS A 48 -13.00 -1.27 -7.76
N LEU A 49 -13.19 -1.45 -6.46
CA LEU A 49 -13.55 -2.72 -5.83
C LEU A 49 -15.08 -2.79 -5.73
N LEU A 50 -15.67 -3.96 -5.99
CA LEU A 50 -17.12 -4.05 -6.20
C LEU A 50 -17.87 -4.44 -4.92
N GLU A 51 -17.53 -5.58 -4.33
CA GLU A 51 -18.33 -6.16 -3.24
C GLU A 51 -17.46 -6.65 -2.08
N LYS A 52 -18.08 -6.72 -0.88
CA LYS A 52 -17.47 -7.26 0.36
C LYS A 52 -16.07 -6.70 0.64
N VAL A 53 -15.89 -5.40 0.37
CA VAL A 53 -14.60 -4.72 0.53
C VAL A 53 -14.25 -4.62 2.00
N ARG A 54 -13.10 -5.19 2.37
CA ARG A 54 -12.54 -5.16 3.73
C ARG A 54 -11.12 -4.66 3.65
N VAL A 55 -10.81 -3.63 4.44
CA VAL A 55 -9.49 -3.00 4.49
C VAL A 55 -8.91 -3.19 5.87
N HIS A 56 -7.66 -3.63 5.92
CA HIS A 56 -6.84 -3.59 7.11
C HIS A 56 -5.63 -2.70 6.84
N TYR A 57 -5.41 -1.71 7.70
CA TYR A 57 -4.29 -0.79 7.63
C TYR A 57 -3.57 -0.81 8.97
N GLU A 58 -2.26 -1.09 8.96
CA GLU A 58 -1.40 -0.89 10.11
C GLU A 58 -0.70 0.47 9.98
N LYS A 59 -0.80 1.30 11.03
CA LYS A 59 -0.08 2.57 11.09
C LYS A 59 1.42 2.30 11.02
N PRO A 60 2.18 2.96 10.11
CA PRO A 60 3.62 2.85 10.08
C PRO A 60 4.20 3.29 11.42
N ILE A 61 5.00 2.42 12.02
CA ILE A 61 5.83 2.79 13.16
C ILE A 61 6.86 3.79 12.64
N LYS A 62 6.87 5.02 13.17
CA LYS A 62 7.97 5.94 12.92
C LYS A 62 9.22 5.25 13.47
N LYS A 63 10.19 4.95 12.61
CA LYS A 63 11.52 4.54 13.07
C LYS A 63 12.13 5.74 13.80
N THR A 64 11.93 5.82 15.10
CA THR A 64 12.73 6.72 15.94
C THR A 64 14.14 6.18 15.86
N ASN A 65 15.05 6.92 15.23
CA ASN A 65 16.46 6.56 15.21
C ASN A 65 16.97 6.61 16.67
N LEU A 66 17.07 5.46 17.34
CA LEU A 66 17.62 5.34 18.69
C LEU A 66 19.15 5.50 18.76
N ASN A 67 19.78 6.00 17.67
CA ASN A 67 21.21 6.26 17.57
C ASN A 67 21.55 7.76 17.48
N ALA A 68 20.70 8.65 17.98
CA ALA A 68 21.17 9.97 18.38
C ALA A 68 21.91 9.81 19.71
N GLN A 69 23.18 9.38 19.65
CA GLN A 69 24.08 9.57 20.79
C GLN A 69 24.02 11.05 21.20
N PRO A 70 23.88 11.39 22.49
CA PRO A 70 23.92 12.77 22.90
C PRO A 70 25.27 13.34 22.47
N ILE A 71 25.26 14.38 21.65
CA ILE A 71 26.46 15.20 21.41
C ILE A 71 26.82 15.74 22.78
N ILE A 72 27.87 15.20 23.40
CA ILE A 72 28.46 15.76 24.61
C ILE A 72 28.97 17.13 24.20
N GLN A 73 28.23 18.18 24.54
CA GLN A 73 28.74 19.54 24.48
C GLN A 73 29.87 19.62 25.50
N ASN A 74 31.11 19.53 25.04
CA ASN A 74 32.27 19.92 25.82
C ASN A 74 32.13 21.41 26.14
N LYS A 75 31.45 21.72 27.25
CA LYS A 75 31.62 23.00 27.93
C LYS A 75 33.01 22.97 28.54
N ASN A 76 34.02 23.45 27.81
CA ASN A 76 35.30 23.78 28.43
C ASN A 76 35.04 24.82 29.53
N PRO A 77 35.38 24.55 30.80
CA PRO A 77 35.44 25.59 31.80
C PRO A 77 36.70 26.44 31.55
N LYS A 78 36.50 27.75 31.66
CA LYS A 78 37.49 28.82 31.50
C LYS A 78 38.81 28.57 32.24
N LYS A 79 39.91 29.05 31.67
CA LYS A 79 40.90 29.86 32.39
C LYS A 79 41.17 31.12 31.59
#